data_AF-B1ML22-F1
#
_entry.id   AF-B1ML22-F1
#
_cell.length_a   1.000
_cell.length_b   1.000
_cell.length_c   1.000
_cell.angle_alpha   90.00
_cell.angle_beta   90.00
_cell.angle_gamma   90.00
#
_symmetry.space_group_name_H-M   'P 1'
#
loop_
_entity.id
_entity.type
_entity.pdbx_description
1 polymer ?
#
loop_
_entity_poly.entity_id
_entity_poly.type
_entity_poly.pdbx_seq_one_letter_code
_entity_poly.pdbx_strand_id
1 'polypeptide(L)'
;MKNFRAAAIGLSLFVVFAIGVTTLVYGTLRRDTTGSTKNYTAIFTDVTGVRVGDDVRIAGVRVGRVDSIELDGSLAKLKFRVKSNQNLYGNTIVAVTYQNIIGQRYISLSRGIEGSPERLPEGSVIPVERTEPSFDVGALLNGFEPLFTLLDPKQVDNLSNGLIDAFAGDRGALAHVVAQTTEITKSFAGRDQSLGGLIDNLNTVLDNVAKQNDNLDQLVIQGQSVVGELDNRRQNLVSSIGSATHVVSRIQTIGDNVYPQMQELVYREPGTAAHILANKDQFAFLGSNLPLLLKGLARTTQDGAYGNSYACQLNINGFFPGLNDLVPEIVRRATHGNVAKYTPKCRGIE
;
A
#
# COMPACT_ATOMS: atom_id res chain seq x y z
N MET A 1 -2.38 68.98 14.76
CA MET A 1 -1.15 68.18 15.05
C MET A 1 -1.38 66.95 15.95
N LYS A 2 -2.36 66.92 16.87
CA LYS A 2 -2.57 65.79 17.80
C LYS A 2 -2.98 64.47 17.11
N ASN A 3 -3.77 64.56 16.04
CA ASN A 3 -4.29 63.39 15.30
C ASN A 3 -3.21 62.66 14.49
N PHE A 4 -2.19 63.38 14.01
CA PHE A 4 -1.08 62.79 13.25
C PHE A 4 -0.20 61.90 14.14
N ARG A 5 0.02 62.29 15.41
CA ARG A 5 0.80 61.50 16.37
C ARG A 5 0.08 60.20 16.74
N ALA A 6 -1.23 60.23 16.93
CA ALA A 6 -2.03 59.03 17.20
C ALA A 6 -2.03 58.08 16.00
N ALA A 7 -2.18 58.60 14.78
CA ALA A 7 -2.11 57.81 13.55
C ALA A 7 -0.71 57.19 13.35
N ALA A 8 0.36 57.94 13.61
CA ALA A 8 1.73 57.44 13.51
C ALA A 8 2.02 56.33 14.54
N ILE A 9 1.56 56.48 15.78
CA ILE A 9 1.70 55.44 16.82
C ILE A 9 0.93 54.16 16.43
N GLY A 10 -0.30 54.32 15.94
CA GLY A 10 -1.10 53.18 15.46
C GLY A 10 -0.44 52.44 14.28
N LEU A 11 0.10 53.18 13.31
CA LEU A 11 0.84 52.62 12.19
C LEU A 11 2.09 51.87 12.65
N SER A 12 2.89 52.45 13.55
CA SER A 12 4.10 51.80 14.06
C SER A 12 3.78 50.51 14.81
N LEU A 13 2.75 50.50 15.67
CA LEU A 13 2.32 49.29 16.37
C LEU A 13 1.83 48.21 15.41
N PHE A 14 1.07 48.59 14.38
CA PHE A 14 0.61 47.67 13.35
C PHE A 14 1.79 47.07 12.56
N VAL A 15 2.79 47.87 12.18
CA VAL A 15 3.98 47.39 11.46
C VAL A 15 4.79 46.42 12.33
N VAL A 16 5.00 46.73 13.61
CA VAL A 16 5.71 45.83 14.53
C VAL A 16 4.95 44.52 14.70
N PHE A 17 3.63 44.57 14.85
CA PHE A 17 2.80 43.37 14.93
C PHE A 17 2.84 42.55 13.63
N ALA A 18 2.72 43.20 12.48
CA ALA A 18 2.78 42.55 11.17
C ALA A 18 4.14 41.88 10.93
N ILE A 19 5.24 42.53 11.30
CA ILE A 19 6.59 41.94 11.25
C ILE A 19 6.67 40.74 12.20
N GLY A 20 6.17 40.85 13.42
CA GLY A 20 6.15 39.75 14.39
C GLY A 20 5.36 38.52 13.93
N VAL A 21 4.18 38.73 13.34
CA VAL A 21 3.39 37.64 12.75
C VAL A 21 4.11 37.05 11.53
N THR A 22 4.68 37.90 10.67
CA THR A 22 5.42 37.45 9.49
C THR A 22 6.63 36.60 9.86
N THR A 23 7.40 36.99 10.89
CA THR A 23 8.54 36.21 11.37
C THR A 23 8.11 34.90 12.02
N LEU A 24 6.99 34.88 12.77
CA LEU A 24 6.44 33.65 13.35
C LEU A 24 5.97 32.68 12.26
N VAL A 25 5.20 33.17 11.30
CA VAL A 25 4.72 32.38 10.15
C VAL A 25 5.91 31.85 9.34
N TYR A 26 6.90 32.71 9.06
CA TYR A 26 8.12 32.32 8.37
C TYR A 26 8.91 31.24 9.12
N GLY A 27 9.03 31.36 10.44
CA GLY A 27 9.70 30.37 11.30
C GLY A 27 8.98 29.03 11.34
N THR A 28 7.64 29.03 11.27
CA THR A 28 6.83 27.80 11.33
C THR A 28 6.74 27.11 9.96
N LEU A 29 6.74 27.88 8.87
CA LEU A 29 6.73 27.34 7.51
C LEU A 29 8.11 26.85 7.05
N ARG A 30 9.20 27.44 7.57
CA ARG A 30 10.55 26.94 7.32
C ARG A 30 10.78 25.60 7.98
N ARG A 31 10.58 24.53 7.21
CA ARG A 31 11.09 23.19 7.52
C ARG A 31 12.59 23.08 7.25
N ASP A 32 13.39 24.07 7.62
CA ASP A 32 14.84 23.96 7.43
C ASP A 32 15.42 22.97 8.44
N THR A 33 16.44 22.23 8.02
CA THR A 33 17.20 21.39 8.93
C THR A 33 17.98 22.30 9.87
N THR A 34 17.57 22.40 11.13
CA THR A 34 18.27 23.19 12.15
C THR A 34 19.70 22.68 12.34
N GLY A 35 20.67 23.59 12.39
CA GLY A 35 22.09 23.32 12.65
C GLY A 35 23.00 23.38 11.41
N SER A 36 24.29 23.12 11.63
CA SER A 36 25.30 23.00 10.58
C SER A 36 25.01 21.78 9.68
N THR A 37 25.22 21.96 8.37
CA THR A 37 25.05 20.92 7.35
C THR A 37 26.26 20.81 6.45
N LYS A 38 26.43 19.64 5.84
CA LYS A 38 27.43 19.31 4.83
C LYS A 38 26.77 19.01 3.50
N ASN A 39 27.37 19.47 2.41
CA ASN A 39 26.84 19.30 1.08
C ASN A 39 27.48 18.08 0.37
N TYR A 40 26.67 17.38 -0.41
CA TYR A 40 27.06 16.24 -1.23
C TYR A 40 26.36 16.31 -2.58
N THR A 41 26.95 15.66 -3.58
CA THR A 41 26.33 15.50 -4.91
C THR A 41 26.17 14.02 -5.20
N ALA A 42 25.06 13.62 -5.79
CA ALA A 42 24.84 12.28 -6.30
C ALA A 42 24.44 12.35 -7.78
N ILE A 43 24.99 11.45 -8.58
CA ILE A 43 24.73 11.36 -10.02
C ILE A 43 23.79 10.18 -10.25
N PHE A 44 22.62 10.41 -10.80
CA PHE A 44 21.61 9.39 -11.08
C PHE A 44 21.38 9.23 -12.58
N THR A 45 20.96 8.04 -12.99
CA THR A 45 20.37 7.84 -14.33
C THR A 45 18.98 8.47 -14.42
N ASP A 46 18.19 8.40 -13.35
CA ASP A 46 16.86 9.00 -13.27
C ASP A 46 16.52 9.44 -11.83
N VAL A 47 15.92 10.63 -11.71
CA VAL A 47 15.40 11.21 -10.45
C VAL A 47 13.93 11.63 -10.58
N THR A 48 13.20 11.04 -11.51
CA THR A 48 11.80 11.34 -11.77
C THR A 48 10.98 11.27 -10.48
N GLY A 49 10.23 12.34 -10.20
CA GLY A 49 9.40 12.49 -9.01
C GLY A 49 10.09 13.15 -7.81
N VAL A 50 11.42 13.35 -7.85
CA VAL A 50 12.14 14.12 -6.81
C VAL A 50 12.04 15.62 -7.11
N ARG A 51 11.88 16.42 -6.05
CA ARG A 51 11.77 17.88 -6.10
C ARG A 51 12.79 18.55 -5.17
N VAL A 52 13.14 19.78 -5.52
CA VAL A 52 13.91 20.64 -4.62
C VAL A 52 13.13 20.84 -3.32
N GLY A 53 13.80 20.64 -2.19
CA GLY A 53 13.17 20.67 -0.88
C GLY A 53 12.61 19.33 -0.40
N ASP A 54 12.75 18.24 -1.17
CA ASP A 54 12.43 16.90 -0.67
C ASP A 54 13.40 16.46 0.42
N ASP A 55 12.93 15.53 1.26
CA ASP A 55 13.69 15.06 2.41
C ASP A 55 14.85 14.16 1.99
N VAL A 56 15.96 14.28 2.72
CA VAL A 56 17.04 13.29 2.72
C VAL A 56 16.98 12.56 4.05
N ARG A 57 16.97 11.23 4.01
CA ARG A 57 16.70 10.37 5.17
C ARG A 57 17.74 9.27 5.33
N ILE A 58 18.07 8.95 6.58
CA ILE A 58 18.81 7.73 6.95
C ILE A 58 17.87 6.90 7.81
N ALA A 59 17.65 5.64 7.44
CA ALA A 59 16.71 4.74 8.14
C ALA A 59 15.32 5.38 8.40
N GLY A 60 14.81 6.13 7.42
CA GLY A 60 13.51 6.82 7.50
C GLY A 60 13.50 8.12 8.32
N VAL A 61 14.58 8.47 9.01
CA VAL A 61 14.70 9.72 9.78
C VAL A 61 15.25 10.84 8.91
N ARG A 62 14.58 11.99 8.90
CA ARG A 62 15.02 13.17 8.16
C ARG A 62 16.32 13.75 8.72
N VAL A 63 17.36 13.70 7.89
CA VAL A 63 18.71 14.20 8.20
C VAL A 63 19.15 15.35 7.29
N GLY A 64 18.40 15.62 6.22
CA GLY A 64 18.84 16.53 5.18
C GLY A 64 17.73 16.98 4.25
N ARG A 65 18.13 17.64 3.15
CA ARG A 65 17.23 18.14 2.12
C ARG A 65 17.90 18.20 0.76
N VAL A 66 17.10 18.04 -0.30
CA VAL A 66 17.55 18.28 -1.68
C VAL A 66 17.63 19.78 -1.94
N ASP A 67 18.78 20.23 -2.43
CA ASP A 67 19.07 21.65 -2.69
C ASP A 67 18.86 22.01 -4.16
N SER A 68 19.35 21.20 -5.09
CA SER A 68 19.13 21.39 -6.52
C SER A 68 19.18 20.08 -7.30
N ILE A 69 18.55 20.10 -8.48
CA ILE A 69 18.57 19.02 -9.46
C ILE A 69 18.92 19.67 -10.79
N GLU A 70 20.02 19.24 -11.39
CA GLU A 70 20.54 19.75 -12.66
C GLU A 70 20.72 18.58 -13.63
N LEU A 71 20.53 18.82 -14.92
CA LEU A 71 20.86 17.84 -15.96
C LEU A 71 22.33 17.97 -16.33
N ASP A 72 23.07 16.87 -16.31
CA ASP A 72 24.49 16.76 -16.69
C ASP A 72 24.61 15.72 -17.82
N GLY A 73 24.49 16.20 -19.07
CA GLY A 73 24.37 15.33 -20.23
C GLY A 73 23.06 14.52 -20.22
N SER A 74 23.17 13.19 -20.11
CA SER A 74 22.03 12.27 -19.96
C SER A 74 21.77 11.85 -18.51
N LEU A 75 22.54 12.38 -17.55
CA LEU A 75 22.46 12.02 -16.13
C LEU A 75 21.89 13.17 -15.30
N ALA A 76 21.26 12.85 -14.19
CA ALA A 76 20.75 13.82 -13.24
C ALA A 76 21.76 14.05 -12.11
N LYS A 77 22.20 15.30 -11.96
CA LYS A 77 23.08 15.75 -10.88
C LYS A 77 22.24 16.33 -9.75
N LEU A 78 22.14 15.59 -8.66
CA LEU A 78 21.36 15.96 -7.49
C LEU A 78 22.29 16.46 -6.38
N LYS A 79 22.13 17.73 -6.00
CA LYS A 79 22.84 18.33 -4.84
C LYS A 79 21.94 18.27 -3.62
N PHE A 80 22.49 17.81 -2.51
CA PHE A 80 21.76 17.70 -1.26
C PHE A 80 22.66 17.97 -0.05
N ARG A 81 22.01 18.41 1.03
CA ARG A 81 22.65 18.74 2.31
C ARG A 81 22.22 17.77 3.38
N VAL A 82 23.14 17.40 4.26
CA VAL A 82 22.91 16.51 5.41
C VAL A 82 23.43 17.18 6.67
N LYS A 83 22.76 16.98 7.82
CA LYS A 83 23.22 17.50 9.13
C LYS A 83 24.65 17.04 9.43
N SER A 84 25.49 17.95 9.93
CA SER A 84 26.92 17.71 10.19
C SER A 84 27.21 16.63 11.24
N ASN A 85 26.22 16.25 12.06
CA ASN A 85 26.33 15.15 13.01
C ASN A 85 26.14 13.76 12.37
N GLN A 86 25.77 13.70 11.09
CA GLN A 86 25.71 12.47 10.31
C GLN A 86 26.97 12.32 9.48
N ASN A 87 27.48 11.09 9.43
CA ASN A 87 28.67 10.74 8.66
C ASN A 87 28.24 9.89 7.47
N LEU A 88 28.54 10.37 6.26
CA LEU A 88 28.51 9.57 5.05
C LEU A 88 29.88 8.95 4.82
N TYR A 89 29.90 7.84 4.10
CA TYR A 89 31.07 7.00 3.88
C TYR A 89 31.29 6.75 2.39
N GLY A 90 32.48 6.28 2.02
CA GLY A 90 32.83 5.91 0.65
C GLY A 90 32.01 4.74 0.08
N ASN A 91 31.26 4.03 0.93
CA ASN A 91 30.29 3.00 0.56
C ASN A 91 28.83 3.46 0.72
N THR A 92 28.54 4.74 0.93
CA THR A 92 27.15 5.22 1.02
C THR A 92 26.44 5.04 -0.33
N ILE A 93 25.25 4.44 -0.28
CA ILE A 93 24.31 4.31 -1.39
C ILE A 93 23.23 5.39 -1.24
N VAL A 94 22.86 6.01 -2.36
CA VAL A 94 21.83 7.06 -2.42
C VAL A 94 20.69 6.57 -3.30
N ALA A 95 19.51 6.35 -2.73
CA ALA A 95 18.36 5.80 -3.45
C ALA A 95 17.19 6.79 -3.50
N VAL A 96 16.44 6.79 -4.61
CA VAL A 96 15.16 7.53 -4.72
C VAL A 96 14.02 6.62 -4.26
N THR A 97 13.43 6.91 -3.11
CA THR A 97 12.39 6.07 -2.48
C THR A 97 11.04 6.78 -2.41
N TYR A 98 9.95 6.01 -2.45
CA TYR A 98 8.60 6.53 -2.26
C TYR A 98 8.34 6.90 -0.79
N GLN A 99 7.84 8.11 -0.57
CA GLN A 99 7.39 8.57 0.72
C GLN A 99 5.95 8.12 1.02
N ASN A 100 5.10 8.02 -0.01
CA ASN A 100 3.69 7.64 0.10
C ASN A 100 3.12 7.13 -1.23
N ILE A 101 1.89 6.64 -1.18
CA ILE A 101 1.16 6.03 -2.31
C ILE A 101 0.78 7.08 -3.38
N ILE A 102 0.71 8.37 -3.02
CA ILE A 102 0.41 9.47 -3.96
C ILE A 102 1.62 9.91 -4.80
N GLY A 103 2.75 9.21 -4.71
CA GLY A 103 3.91 9.41 -5.58
C GLY A 103 4.92 10.45 -5.11
N GLN A 104 4.86 10.93 -3.85
CA GLN A 104 5.93 11.77 -3.31
C GLN A 104 7.20 10.94 -3.10
N ARG A 105 8.37 11.54 -3.33
CA ARG A 105 9.68 10.89 -3.21
C ARG A 105 10.53 11.53 -2.12
N TYR A 106 11.52 10.77 -1.66
CA TYR A 106 12.58 11.25 -0.80
C TYR A 106 13.89 10.54 -1.14
N ILE A 107 15.00 11.14 -0.74
CA ILE A 107 16.34 10.56 -0.91
C ILE A 107 16.68 9.72 0.31
N SER A 108 16.88 8.42 0.12
CA SER A 108 17.34 7.50 1.14
C SER A 108 18.86 7.36 1.08
N LEU A 109 19.51 7.42 2.24
CA LEU A 109 20.93 7.19 2.40
C LEU A 109 21.13 5.93 3.25
N SER A 110 21.86 4.96 2.69
CA SER A 110 22.21 3.70 3.35
C SER A 110 23.70 3.40 3.18
N ARG A 111 24.20 2.40 3.91
CA ARG A 111 25.57 1.90 3.73
C ARG A 111 25.51 0.67 2.83
N GLY A 112 26.23 0.71 1.73
CA GLY A 112 26.47 -0.44 0.86
C GLY A 112 27.48 -1.41 1.46
N ILE A 113 27.48 -2.63 0.92
CA ILE A 113 28.43 -3.69 1.28
C ILE A 113 29.80 -3.39 0.64
N GLU A 114 29.80 -2.83 -0.56
CA GLU A 114 31.00 -2.50 -1.34
C GLU A 114 31.35 -1.00 -1.27
N GLY A 115 32.65 -0.69 -1.36
CA GLY A 115 33.19 0.66 -1.32
C GLY A 115 34.04 0.95 -0.08
N SER A 116 34.65 2.14 -0.04
CA SER A 116 35.54 2.51 1.06
C SER A 116 34.76 2.74 2.37
N PRO A 117 35.18 2.14 3.50
CA PRO A 117 34.60 2.42 4.81
C PRO A 117 35.04 3.79 5.37
N GLU A 118 35.88 4.53 4.65
CA GLU A 118 36.33 5.85 5.07
C GLU A 118 35.21 6.88 4.96
N ARG A 119 35.32 7.92 5.79
CA ARG A 119 34.36 9.02 5.79
C ARG A 119 34.42 9.77 4.46
N LEU A 120 33.26 9.98 3.85
CA LEU A 120 33.15 10.77 2.64
C LEU A 120 33.32 12.27 2.96
N PRO A 121 34.32 12.95 2.38
CA PRO A 121 34.53 14.38 2.56
C PRO A 121 33.33 15.21 2.10
N GLU A 122 33.14 16.38 2.69
CA GLU A 122 32.15 17.34 2.22
C GLU A 122 32.45 17.78 0.77
N GLY A 123 31.42 17.99 -0.03
CA GLY A 123 31.53 18.35 -1.45
C GLY A 123 31.78 17.17 -2.38
N SER A 124 31.94 15.96 -1.85
CA SER A 124 32.18 14.76 -2.65
C SER A 124 31.01 14.43 -3.57
N VAL A 125 31.34 13.86 -4.72
CA VAL A 125 30.39 13.33 -5.70
C VAL A 125 30.25 11.82 -5.48
N ILE A 126 29.02 11.36 -5.29
CA ILE A 126 28.63 9.96 -5.26
C ILE A 126 28.31 9.57 -6.70
N PRO A 127 29.07 8.62 -7.29
CA PRO A 127 28.96 8.27 -8.70
C PRO A 127 27.74 7.36 -8.93
N VAL A 128 27.39 7.15 -10.19
CA VAL A 128 26.13 6.50 -10.58
C VAL A 128 26.02 5.05 -10.08
N GLU A 129 27.15 4.36 -9.93
CA GLU A 129 27.24 2.98 -9.42
C GLU A 129 26.80 2.87 -7.95
N ARG A 130 26.76 3.99 -7.23
CA ARG A 130 26.29 4.08 -5.84
C ARG A 130 24.98 4.84 -5.70
N THR A 131 24.25 4.97 -6.81
CA THR A 131 22.93 5.57 -6.83
C THR A 131 21.89 4.61 -7.38
N GLU A 132 20.71 4.61 -6.77
CA GLU A 132 19.60 3.77 -7.20
C GLU A 132 18.44 4.68 -7.64
N PRO A 133 18.12 4.72 -8.95
CA PRO A 133 16.91 5.40 -9.40
C PRO A 133 15.68 4.73 -8.80
N SER A 134 14.54 5.41 -8.81
CA SER A 134 13.32 4.82 -8.26
C SER A 134 12.80 3.72 -9.17
N PHE A 135 12.07 2.76 -8.59
CA PHE A 135 11.37 1.76 -9.39
C PHE A 135 10.28 2.44 -10.23
N ASP A 136 10.27 2.13 -11.53
CA ASP A 136 9.27 2.62 -12.46
C ASP A 136 8.04 1.68 -12.45
N VAL A 137 6.96 2.14 -11.81
CA VAL A 137 5.66 1.43 -11.81
C VAL A 137 5.14 1.28 -13.24
N GLY A 138 5.39 2.27 -14.11
CA GLY A 138 5.01 2.22 -15.51
C GLY A 138 5.74 1.11 -16.26
N ALA A 139 7.04 0.96 -16.07
CA ALA A 139 7.80 -0.16 -16.62
C ALA A 139 7.28 -1.52 -16.12
N LEU A 140 6.90 -1.62 -14.84
CA LEU A 140 6.31 -2.84 -14.28
C LEU A 140 4.93 -3.14 -14.89
N LEU A 141 4.09 -2.11 -15.07
CA LEU A 141 2.77 -2.26 -15.72
C LEU A 141 2.87 -2.60 -17.21
N ASN A 142 3.78 -1.94 -17.93
CA ASN A 142 4.08 -2.23 -19.33
C ASN A 142 4.72 -3.62 -19.48
N GLY A 143 5.42 -4.12 -18.47
CA GLY A 143 5.89 -5.51 -18.42
C GLY A 143 4.77 -6.55 -18.45
N PHE A 144 3.53 -6.17 -18.10
CA PHE A 144 2.34 -7.02 -18.26
C PHE A 144 1.63 -6.83 -19.61
N GLU A 145 1.96 -5.80 -20.39
CA GLU A 145 1.42 -5.57 -21.74
C GLU A 145 1.58 -6.80 -22.66
N PRO A 146 2.73 -7.51 -22.68
CA PRO A 146 2.88 -8.75 -23.44
C PRO A 146 1.83 -9.80 -23.12
N LEU A 147 1.41 -9.92 -21.85
CA LEU A 147 0.36 -10.87 -21.43
C LEU A 147 -1.01 -10.49 -21.98
N PHE A 148 -1.29 -9.20 -22.14
CA PHE A 148 -2.53 -8.71 -22.71
C PHE A 148 -2.53 -8.82 -24.25
N THR A 149 -1.37 -8.65 -24.91
CA THR A 149 -1.23 -8.91 -26.35
C THR A 149 -1.27 -10.39 -26.74
N LEU A 150 -1.15 -11.31 -25.78
CA LEU A 150 -1.34 -12.75 -26.02
C LEU A 150 -2.82 -13.16 -26.08
N LEU A 151 -3.74 -12.24 -25.75
CA LEU A 151 -5.18 -12.44 -25.92
C LEU A 151 -5.60 -11.86 -27.28
N ASP A 152 -6.00 -12.72 -28.22
CA ASP A 152 -6.56 -12.30 -29.50
C ASP A 152 -7.88 -11.55 -29.25
N PRO A 153 -8.03 -10.28 -29.67
CA PRO A 153 -9.24 -9.49 -29.47
C PRO A 153 -10.51 -10.22 -29.94
N LYS A 154 -10.40 -11.03 -31.01
CA LYS A 154 -11.53 -11.81 -31.53
C LYS A 154 -11.98 -12.91 -30.58
N GLN A 155 -11.06 -13.49 -29.80
CA GLN A 155 -11.39 -14.54 -28.83
C GLN A 155 -12.06 -13.95 -27.58
N VAL A 156 -11.67 -12.74 -27.19
CA VAL A 156 -12.32 -11.99 -26.10
C VAL A 156 -13.73 -11.54 -26.49
N ASP A 157 -13.92 -11.04 -27.71
CA ASP A 157 -15.24 -10.64 -28.22
C ASP A 157 -16.19 -11.84 -28.35
N ASN A 158 -15.69 -12.97 -28.87
CA ASN A 158 -16.50 -14.19 -28.98
C ASN A 158 -16.91 -14.76 -27.62
N LEU A 159 -16.00 -14.72 -26.63
CA LEU A 159 -16.30 -15.12 -25.27
C LEU A 159 -17.34 -14.20 -24.61
N SER A 160 -17.22 -12.89 -24.83
CA SER A 160 -18.14 -11.89 -24.30
C SER A 160 -19.53 -12.02 -24.90
N ASN A 161 -19.63 -12.21 -26.22
CA ASN A 161 -20.90 -12.45 -26.91
C ASN A 161 -21.52 -13.80 -26.51
N GLY A 162 -20.72 -14.86 -26.39
CA GLY A 162 -21.19 -16.15 -25.90
C GLY A 162 -21.71 -16.12 -24.47
N LEU A 163 -21.12 -15.28 -23.60
CA LEU A 163 -21.66 -15.02 -22.26
C LEU A 163 -22.99 -14.25 -22.31
N ILE A 164 -23.11 -13.25 -23.18
CA ILE A 164 -24.34 -12.47 -23.36
C ILE A 164 -25.48 -13.37 -23.87
N ASP A 165 -25.21 -14.22 -24.86
CA ASP A 165 -26.20 -15.15 -25.43
C ASP A 165 -26.60 -16.24 -24.42
N ALA A 166 -25.65 -16.69 -23.59
CA ALA A 166 -25.94 -17.62 -22.48
C ALA A 166 -26.83 -16.98 -21.41
N PHE A 167 -26.60 -15.71 -21.06
CA PHE A 167 -27.48 -14.97 -20.15
C PHE A 167 -28.85 -14.64 -20.77
N ALA A 168 -28.93 -14.57 -22.10
CA ALA A 168 -30.18 -14.46 -22.85
C ALA A 168 -30.96 -15.80 -22.95
N GLY A 169 -30.40 -16.90 -22.43
CA GLY A 169 -31.09 -18.19 -22.29
C GLY A 169 -30.81 -19.20 -23.40
N ASP A 170 -29.85 -18.95 -24.29
CA ASP A 170 -29.46 -19.91 -25.33
C ASP A 170 -28.57 -21.03 -24.75
N ARG A 171 -29.10 -22.25 -24.73
CA ARG A 171 -28.41 -23.44 -24.22
C ARG A 171 -27.21 -23.86 -25.09
N GLY A 172 -27.15 -23.43 -26.36
CA GLY A 172 -26.03 -23.70 -27.26
C GLY A 172 -24.79 -22.83 -26.97
N ALA A 173 -24.99 -21.63 -26.43
CA ALA A 173 -23.92 -20.66 -26.16
C ALA A 173 -22.96 -21.13 -25.05
N LEU A 174 -23.46 -21.84 -24.04
CA LEU A 174 -22.65 -22.42 -22.96
C LEU A 174 -21.65 -23.47 -23.47
N ALA A 175 -22.07 -24.32 -24.42
CA ALA A 175 -21.17 -25.29 -25.05
C ALA A 175 -20.07 -24.59 -25.87
N HIS A 176 -20.42 -23.47 -26.52
CA HIS A 176 -19.47 -22.65 -27.29
C HIS A 176 -18.44 -21.94 -26.41
N VAL A 177 -18.87 -21.38 -25.27
CA VAL A 177 -17.98 -20.75 -24.28
C VAL A 177 -16.99 -21.75 -23.69
N VAL A 178 -17.44 -22.96 -23.37
CA VAL A 178 -16.58 -24.04 -22.86
C VAL A 178 -15.59 -24.52 -23.93
N ALA A 179 -16.04 -24.66 -25.18
CA ALA A 179 -15.17 -25.05 -26.29
C ALA A 179 -14.09 -23.98 -26.58
N GLN A 180 -14.44 -22.70 -26.58
CA GLN A 180 -13.48 -21.61 -26.81
C GLN A 180 -12.49 -21.43 -25.64
N THR A 181 -12.95 -21.62 -24.41
CA THR A 181 -12.06 -21.66 -23.22
C THR A 181 -11.03 -22.79 -23.33
N THR A 182 -11.44 -23.93 -23.93
CA THR A 182 -10.54 -25.08 -24.16
C THR A 182 -9.51 -24.80 -25.26
N GLU A 183 -9.87 -24.06 -26.31
CA GLU A 183 -8.91 -23.61 -27.34
C GLU A 183 -7.91 -22.57 -26.82
N ILE A 184 -8.35 -21.58 -26.04
CA ILE A 184 -7.46 -20.61 -25.38
C ILE A 184 -6.48 -21.34 -24.45
N THR A 185 -6.99 -22.31 -23.68
CA THR A 185 -6.17 -23.15 -22.79
C THR A 185 -5.16 -24.00 -23.57
N LYS A 186 -5.53 -24.54 -24.75
CA LYS A 186 -4.61 -25.26 -25.65
C LYS A 186 -3.57 -24.35 -26.29
N SER A 187 -3.94 -23.11 -26.63
CA SER A 187 -3.01 -22.09 -27.14
C SER A 187 -1.96 -21.71 -26.09
N PHE A 188 -2.36 -21.63 -24.81
CA PHE A 188 -1.47 -21.41 -23.68
C PHE A 188 -0.62 -22.64 -23.31
N ALA A 189 -1.20 -23.84 -23.37
CA ALA A 189 -0.50 -25.09 -23.04
C ALA A 189 0.42 -25.60 -24.17
N GLY A 190 0.24 -25.12 -25.40
CA GLY A 190 0.94 -25.61 -26.60
C GLY A 190 2.28 -24.94 -26.94
N ARG A 191 2.79 -24.01 -26.13
CA ARG A 191 4.05 -23.27 -26.44
C ARG A 191 5.18 -23.55 -25.46
N ASP A 192 5.58 -24.82 -25.33
CA ASP A 192 6.88 -25.24 -24.76
C ASP A 192 8.07 -24.46 -25.41
N GLN A 193 7.92 -24.03 -26.66
CA GLN A 193 8.93 -23.32 -27.43
C GLN A 193 9.14 -21.85 -27.02
N SER A 194 8.12 -21.17 -26.49
CA SER A 194 8.24 -19.76 -26.04
C SER A 194 8.85 -19.65 -24.64
N LEU A 195 8.61 -20.63 -23.77
CA LEU A 195 9.33 -20.79 -22.50
C LEU A 195 10.79 -21.17 -22.74
N GLY A 196 11.07 -22.09 -23.68
CA GLY A 196 12.42 -22.41 -24.11
C GLY A 196 13.17 -21.19 -24.64
N GLY A 197 12.54 -20.38 -25.50
CA GLY A 197 13.14 -19.14 -26.00
C GLY A 197 13.38 -18.07 -24.93
N LEU A 198 12.53 -17.96 -23.92
CA LEU A 198 12.76 -17.06 -22.79
C LEU A 198 13.92 -17.54 -21.91
N ILE A 199 14.01 -18.86 -21.68
CA ILE A 199 15.11 -19.48 -20.93
C ILE A 199 16.43 -19.35 -21.68
N ASP A 200 16.47 -19.56 -23.00
CA ASP A 200 17.67 -19.43 -23.83
C ASP A 200 18.18 -17.98 -23.90
N ASN A 201 17.26 -17.03 -24.02
CA ASN A 201 17.62 -15.61 -23.97
C ASN A 201 18.13 -15.20 -22.58
N LEU A 202 17.53 -15.74 -21.51
CA LEU A 202 18.02 -15.52 -20.15
C LEU A 202 19.42 -16.11 -19.96
N ASN A 203 19.67 -17.33 -20.45
CA ASN A 203 20.99 -17.97 -20.42
C ASN A 203 22.03 -17.15 -21.19
N THR A 204 21.66 -16.58 -22.34
CA THR A 204 22.57 -15.73 -23.14
C THR A 204 22.91 -14.41 -22.42
N VAL A 205 21.94 -13.80 -21.74
CA VAL A 205 22.18 -12.60 -20.92
C VAL A 205 23.06 -12.92 -19.72
N LEU A 206 22.79 -14.04 -19.05
CA LEU A 206 23.58 -14.51 -17.90
C LEU A 206 25.01 -14.89 -18.30
N ASP A 207 25.23 -15.51 -19.47
CA ASP A 207 26.55 -15.82 -20.01
C ASP A 207 27.39 -14.57 -20.31
N ASN A 208 26.75 -13.51 -20.81
CA ASN A 208 27.42 -12.24 -21.09
C ASN A 208 27.79 -11.49 -19.80
N VAL A 209 27.00 -11.64 -18.74
CA VAL A 209 27.30 -11.09 -17.41
C VAL A 209 28.38 -11.93 -16.70
N ALA A 210 28.35 -13.26 -16.84
CA ALA A 210 29.33 -14.19 -16.27
C ALA A 210 30.74 -14.00 -16.85
N LYS A 211 30.86 -13.72 -18.15
CA LYS A 211 32.14 -13.41 -18.80
C LYS A 211 32.78 -12.10 -18.33
N GLN A 212 32.09 -11.29 -17.53
CA GLN A 212 32.54 -9.96 -17.13
C GLN A 212 32.96 -9.84 -15.65
N ASN A 213 32.78 -10.88 -14.82
CA ASN A 213 33.19 -10.87 -13.41
C ASN A 213 33.52 -12.28 -12.90
N ASP A 214 34.79 -12.56 -12.61
CA ASP A 214 35.31 -13.85 -12.12
C ASP A 214 34.74 -14.30 -10.74
N ASN A 215 33.89 -13.50 -10.10
CA ASN A 215 33.22 -13.84 -8.83
C ASN A 215 31.80 -14.43 -9.02
N LEU A 216 31.35 -14.65 -10.26
CA LEU A 216 30.02 -15.21 -10.56
C LEU A 216 29.95 -16.74 -10.51
N ASP A 217 31.07 -17.46 -10.38
CA ASP A 217 31.09 -18.93 -10.40
C ASP A 217 30.25 -19.55 -9.25
N GLN A 218 30.29 -18.98 -8.05
CA GLN A 218 29.51 -19.50 -6.92
C GLN A 218 28.01 -19.17 -7.00
N LEU A 219 27.65 -18.03 -7.60
CA LEU A 219 26.25 -17.64 -7.80
C LEU A 219 25.60 -18.39 -8.97
N VAL A 220 26.38 -18.72 -10.00
CA VAL A 220 25.93 -19.55 -11.14
C VAL A 220 25.64 -20.98 -10.71
N ILE A 221 26.48 -21.58 -9.84
CA ILE A 221 26.23 -22.92 -9.28
C ILE A 221 24.92 -22.96 -8.48
N GLN A 222 24.61 -21.90 -7.73
CA GLN A 222 23.33 -21.79 -6.99
C GLN A 222 22.14 -21.44 -7.89
N GLY A 223 22.33 -20.67 -8.97
CA GLY A 223 21.29 -20.40 -9.97
C GLY A 223 20.90 -21.65 -10.77
N GLN A 224 21.90 -22.46 -11.16
CA GLN A 224 21.69 -23.74 -11.85
C GLN A 224 20.95 -24.76 -10.96
N SER A 225 21.16 -24.74 -9.63
CA SER A 225 20.42 -25.62 -8.73
C SER A 225 18.94 -25.22 -8.63
N VAL A 226 18.60 -23.92 -8.64
CA VAL A 226 17.21 -23.45 -8.63
C VAL A 226 16.49 -23.77 -9.93
N VAL A 227 17.16 -23.64 -11.08
CA VAL A 227 16.59 -24.02 -12.39
C VAL A 227 16.43 -25.54 -12.52
N GLY A 228 17.42 -26.32 -12.06
CA GLY A 228 17.33 -27.78 -12.02
C GLY A 228 16.28 -28.31 -11.03
N GLU A 229 16.06 -27.59 -9.92
CA GLU A 229 15.00 -27.93 -8.96
C GLU A 229 13.61 -27.51 -9.46
N LEU A 230 13.50 -26.45 -10.26
CA LEU A 230 12.27 -26.07 -10.95
C LEU A 230 11.90 -27.06 -12.06
N ASP A 231 12.89 -27.58 -12.80
CA ASP A 231 12.69 -28.63 -13.79
C ASP A 231 12.29 -29.96 -13.13
N ASN A 232 12.92 -30.33 -12.01
CA ASN A 232 12.50 -31.49 -11.21
C ASN A 232 11.09 -31.31 -10.59
N ARG A 233 10.66 -30.08 -10.30
CA ARG A 233 9.30 -29.78 -9.81
C ARG A 233 8.27 -29.58 -10.94
N ARG A 234 8.68 -29.58 -12.22
CA ARG A 234 7.80 -29.48 -13.39
C ARG A 234 6.69 -30.52 -13.37
N GLN A 235 6.99 -31.78 -13.02
CA GLN A 235 5.98 -32.84 -12.92
C GLN A 235 4.96 -32.59 -11.79
N ASN A 236 5.38 -31.96 -10.69
CA ASN A 236 4.50 -31.58 -9.58
C ASN A 236 3.66 -30.33 -9.90
N LEU A 237 4.16 -29.42 -10.73
CA LEU A 237 3.36 -28.32 -11.28
C LEU A 237 2.31 -28.82 -12.28
N VAL A 238 2.67 -29.79 -13.13
CA VAL A 238 1.76 -30.44 -14.09
C VAL A 238 0.67 -31.24 -13.36
N SER A 239 0.99 -31.92 -12.27
CA SER A 239 -0.02 -32.59 -11.42
C SER A 239 -0.91 -31.60 -10.64
N SER A 240 -0.40 -30.40 -10.32
CA SER A 240 -1.20 -29.30 -9.76
C SER A 240 -2.18 -28.70 -10.78
N ILE A 241 -1.81 -28.69 -12.07
CA ILE A 241 -2.74 -28.37 -13.16
C ILE A 241 -3.79 -29.48 -13.33
N GLY A 242 -3.41 -30.75 -13.17
CA GLY A 242 -4.37 -31.87 -13.08
C GLY A 242 -5.34 -31.74 -11.88
N SER A 243 -4.92 -31.06 -10.82
CA SER A 243 -5.78 -30.75 -9.67
C SER A 243 -6.80 -29.66 -9.99
N ALA A 244 -6.56 -28.77 -10.97
CA ALA A 244 -7.56 -27.82 -11.46
C ALA A 244 -8.74 -28.55 -12.13
N THR A 245 -8.50 -29.64 -12.85
CA THR A 245 -9.55 -30.49 -13.42
C THR A 245 -10.39 -31.17 -12.33
N HIS A 246 -9.77 -31.55 -11.21
CA HIS A 246 -10.48 -32.08 -10.03
C HIS A 246 -11.24 -31.00 -9.23
N VAL A 247 -10.79 -29.75 -9.26
CA VAL A 247 -11.52 -28.61 -8.68
C VAL A 247 -12.71 -28.24 -9.57
N VAL A 248 -12.57 -28.25 -10.90
CA VAL A 248 -13.68 -28.04 -11.84
C VAL A 248 -14.73 -29.16 -11.72
N SER A 249 -14.30 -30.43 -11.60
CA SER A 249 -15.26 -31.53 -11.37
C SER A 249 -15.95 -31.42 -10.01
N ARG A 250 -15.25 -30.96 -8.96
CA ARG A 250 -15.87 -30.65 -7.65
C ARG A 250 -16.80 -29.45 -7.72
N ILE A 251 -16.48 -28.42 -8.51
CA ILE A 251 -17.37 -27.27 -8.75
C ILE A 251 -18.62 -27.70 -9.51
N GLN A 252 -18.53 -28.64 -10.45
CA GLN A 252 -19.71 -29.25 -11.09
C GLN A 252 -20.54 -30.05 -10.08
N THR A 253 -19.91 -30.85 -9.22
CA THR A 253 -20.64 -31.60 -8.17
C THR A 253 -21.25 -30.69 -7.10
N ILE A 254 -20.60 -29.58 -6.75
CA ILE A 254 -21.13 -28.56 -5.84
C ILE A 254 -22.25 -27.77 -6.54
N GLY A 255 -22.08 -27.44 -7.82
CA GLY A 255 -23.10 -26.78 -8.64
C GLY A 255 -24.38 -27.60 -8.71
N ASP A 256 -24.28 -28.90 -9.00
CA ASP A 256 -25.42 -29.81 -9.11
C ASP A 256 -26.14 -30.04 -7.75
N ASN A 257 -25.42 -29.93 -6.63
CA ASN A 257 -26.00 -30.11 -5.29
C ASN A 257 -26.47 -28.81 -4.61
N VAL A 258 -25.96 -27.64 -5.03
CA VAL A 258 -26.27 -26.32 -4.42
C VAL A 258 -27.34 -25.55 -5.20
N TYR A 259 -27.46 -25.78 -6.52
CA TYR A 259 -28.49 -25.14 -7.35
C TYR A 259 -29.93 -25.26 -6.82
N PRO A 260 -30.38 -26.41 -6.28
CA PRO A 260 -31.75 -26.55 -5.77
C PRO A 260 -32.01 -25.65 -4.55
N GLN A 261 -31.02 -25.48 -3.66
CA GLN A 261 -31.16 -24.69 -2.43
C GLN A 261 -31.05 -23.19 -2.69
N MET A 262 -30.25 -22.77 -3.67
CA MET A 262 -30.20 -21.37 -4.10
C MET A 262 -31.47 -20.97 -4.85
N GLN A 263 -32.05 -21.85 -5.69
CA GLN A 263 -33.37 -21.59 -6.26
C GLN A 263 -34.45 -21.47 -5.19
N GLU A 264 -34.42 -22.32 -4.15
CA GLU A 264 -35.40 -22.21 -3.06
C GLU A 264 -35.25 -20.88 -2.29
N LEU A 265 -34.03 -20.38 -2.09
CA LEU A 265 -33.80 -19.08 -1.46
C LEU A 265 -34.23 -17.89 -2.34
N VAL A 266 -34.08 -18.02 -3.66
CA VAL A 266 -34.38 -16.97 -4.66
C VAL A 266 -35.87 -16.93 -5.03
N TYR A 267 -36.54 -18.08 -5.13
CA TYR A 267 -37.93 -18.21 -5.61
C TYR A 267 -38.97 -18.44 -4.50
N ARG A 268 -38.58 -18.67 -3.24
CA ARG A 268 -39.52 -18.82 -2.13
C ARG A 268 -40.24 -17.51 -1.85
N GLU A 269 -41.56 -17.47 -2.05
CA GLU A 269 -42.35 -16.29 -1.73
C GLU A 269 -42.53 -16.09 -0.21
N PRO A 270 -42.40 -14.85 0.29
CA PRO A 270 -41.87 -13.67 -0.39
C PRO A 270 -40.33 -13.77 -0.45
N GLY A 271 -39.76 -13.67 -1.66
CA GLY A 271 -38.32 -13.84 -1.89
C GLY A 271 -37.47 -12.98 -0.96
N THR A 272 -36.23 -13.38 -0.67
CA THR A 272 -35.35 -12.62 0.25
C THR A 272 -35.26 -11.14 -0.11
N ALA A 273 -35.27 -10.81 -1.41
CA ALA A 273 -35.34 -9.43 -1.90
C ALA A 273 -36.65 -8.73 -1.49
N ALA A 274 -37.80 -9.38 -1.64
CA ALA A 274 -39.09 -8.85 -1.21
C ALA A 274 -39.17 -8.68 0.31
N HIS A 275 -38.57 -9.59 1.10
CA HIS A 275 -38.52 -9.46 2.55
C HIS A 275 -37.63 -8.30 3.02
N ILE A 276 -36.48 -8.10 2.35
CA ILE A 276 -35.59 -6.95 2.60
C ILE A 276 -36.28 -5.64 2.22
N LEU A 277 -36.97 -5.60 1.07
CA LEU A 277 -37.72 -4.43 0.62
C LEU A 277 -38.92 -4.12 1.54
N ALA A 278 -39.62 -5.15 2.01
CA ALA A 278 -40.74 -5.01 2.95
C ALA A 278 -40.31 -4.51 4.34
N ASN A 279 -39.07 -4.82 4.75
CA ASN A 279 -38.52 -4.45 6.06
C ASN A 279 -37.32 -3.48 5.93
N LYS A 280 -37.36 -2.60 4.91
CA LYS A 280 -36.26 -1.68 4.55
C LYS A 280 -35.70 -0.91 5.75
N ASP A 281 -36.54 -0.48 6.68
CA ASP A 281 -36.14 0.38 7.80
C ASP A 281 -35.33 -0.42 8.84
N GLN A 282 -35.65 -1.70 9.02
CA GLN A 282 -34.91 -2.60 9.92
C GLN A 282 -33.53 -2.95 9.33
N PHE A 283 -33.45 -3.17 8.02
CA PHE A 283 -32.17 -3.42 7.34
C PHE A 283 -31.32 -2.15 7.23
N ALA A 284 -31.92 -0.98 7.05
CA ALA A 284 -31.23 0.30 7.11
C ALA A 284 -30.68 0.58 8.52
N PHE A 285 -31.46 0.27 9.57
CA PHE A 285 -31.00 0.34 10.96
C PHE A 285 -29.85 -0.63 11.24
N LEU A 286 -29.96 -1.88 10.77
CA LEU A 286 -28.88 -2.86 10.89
C LEU A 286 -27.62 -2.34 10.18
N GLY A 287 -27.74 -1.85 8.95
CA GLY A 287 -26.62 -1.32 8.17
C GLY A 287 -25.94 -0.11 8.83
N SER A 288 -26.72 0.83 9.39
CA SER A 288 -26.17 2.01 10.05
C SER A 288 -25.50 1.69 11.40
N ASN A 289 -25.96 0.65 12.10
CA ASN A 289 -25.41 0.23 13.39
C ASN A 289 -24.34 -0.87 13.29
N LEU A 290 -24.21 -1.53 12.14
CA LEU A 290 -23.23 -2.59 11.93
C LEU A 290 -21.78 -2.13 12.19
N PRO A 291 -21.33 -0.93 11.75
CA PRO A 291 -19.99 -0.45 12.07
C PRO A 291 -19.77 -0.24 13.58
N LEU A 292 -20.78 0.23 14.31
CA LEU A 292 -20.73 0.41 15.76
C LEU A 292 -20.62 -0.94 16.47
N LEU A 293 -21.39 -1.94 16.03
CA LEU A 293 -21.34 -3.31 16.54
C LEU A 293 -19.97 -3.96 16.29
N LEU A 294 -19.44 -3.86 15.07
CA LEU A 294 -18.12 -4.39 14.72
C LEU A 294 -16.99 -3.68 15.47
N LYS A 295 -17.10 -2.36 15.67
CA LYS A 295 -16.15 -1.60 16.50
C LYS A 295 -16.22 -2.02 17.98
N GLY A 296 -17.40 -2.37 18.48
CA GLY A 296 -17.60 -2.95 19.80
C GLY A 296 -16.89 -4.30 19.93
N LEU A 297 -17.12 -5.21 18.98
CA LEU A 297 -16.47 -6.53 18.93
C LEU A 297 -14.95 -6.43 18.80
N ALA A 298 -14.45 -5.55 17.92
CA ALA A 298 -13.02 -5.36 17.76
C ALA A 298 -12.35 -4.88 19.07
N ARG A 299 -13.02 -4.01 19.84
CA ARG A 299 -12.51 -3.56 21.15
C ARG A 299 -12.53 -4.66 22.20
N THR A 300 -13.49 -5.59 22.17
CA THR A 300 -13.54 -6.68 23.14
C THR A 300 -12.51 -7.77 22.82
N THR A 301 -12.14 -7.94 21.55
CA THR A 301 -11.17 -8.97 21.10
C THR A 301 -9.77 -8.41 20.79
N GLN A 302 -9.49 -7.14 21.07
CA GLN A 302 -8.22 -6.49 20.70
C GLN A 302 -6.99 -7.10 21.42
N ASP A 303 -7.19 -7.73 22.57
CA ASP A 303 -6.10 -8.24 23.41
C ASP A 303 -5.75 -9.72 23.15
N GLY A 304 -6.41 -10.39 22.18
CA GLY A 304 -6.13 -11.77 21.76
C GLY A 304 -7.36 -12.60 21.41
N ALA A 305 -7.22 -13.93 21.36
CA ALA A 305 -8.33 -14.87 21.08
C ALA A 305 -9.33 -15.04 22.25
N TYR A 306 -9.37 -14.07 23.16
CA TYR A 306 -10.25 -14.03 24.33
C TYR A 306 -10.88 -12.64 24.42
N GLY A 307 -12.10 -12.57 24.97
CA GLY A 307 -12.85 -11.32 25.09
C GLY A 307 -12.67 -10.69 26.47
N ASN A 308 -12.26 -9.42 26.52
CA ASN A 308 -12.31 -8.61 27.73
C ASN A 308 -13.50 -7.63 27.67
N SER A 309 -14.44 -7.73 28.60
CA SER A 309 -15.56 -6.79 28.73
C SER A 309 -15.52 -6.04 30.05
N TYR A 310 -15.62 -4.71 30.00
CA TYR A 310 -15.71 -3.86 31.20
C TYR A 310 -17.10 -3.24 31.30
N ALA A 311 -17.76 -3.49 32.44
CA ALA A 311 -19.06 -2.94 32.78
C ALA A 311 -18.92 -1.49 33.28
N CYS A 312 -18.77 -0.54 32.36
CA CYS A 312 -18.49 0.86 32.73
C CYS A 312 -19.75 1.70 33.03
N GLN A 313 -20.91 1.33 32.48
CA GLN A 313 -22.19 2.00 32.71
C GLN A 313 -23.33 0.97 32.80
N LEU A 314 -23.24 0.03 33.74
CA LEU A 314 -24.37 -0.85 34.03
C LEU A 314 -25.43 -0.08 34.80
N ASN A 315 -26.40 0.48 34.08
CA ASN A 315 -27.59 1.04 34.68
C ASN A 315 -28.70 -0.02 34.78
N ILE A 316 -28.60 -0.89 35.79
CA ILE A 316 -29.62 -1.91 36.08
C ILE A 316 -30.99 -1.28 36.40
N ASN A 317 -31.01 0.00 36.81
CA ASN A 317 -32.22 0.70 37.18
C ASN A 317 -33.00 1.25 35.98
N GLY A 318 -32.42 1.24 34.77
CA GLY A 318 -33.12 1.57 33.52
C GLY A 318 -34.28 0.62 33.20
N PHE A 319 -34.32 -0.55 33.84
CA PHE A 319 -35.39 -1.53 33.70
C PHE A 319 -36.62 -1.24 34.59
N PHE A 320 -36.48 -0.40 35.62
CA PHE A 320 -37.53 -0.09 36.58
C PHE A 320 -37.92 1.40 36.51
N PRO A 321 -39.07 1.75 35.92
CA PRO A 321 -39.53 3.14 35.82
C PRO A 321 -39.60 3.79 37.22
N GLY A 322 -38.92 4.92 37.42
CA GLY A 322 -38.86 5.67 38.68
C GLY A 322 -37.58 5.51 39.50
N LEU A 323 -36.93 4.33 39.46
CA LEU A 323 -35.62 4.12 40.11
C LEU A 323 -34.46 4.73 39.29
N ASN A 324 -34.70 4.96 38.00
CA ASN A 324 -33.71 5.46 37.05
C ASN A 324 -33.22 6.88 37.37
N ASP A 325 -34.03 7.71 38.03
CA ASP A 325 -33.66 9.07 38.45
C ASP A 325 -33.23 9.13 39.92
N LEU A 326 -33.83 8.29 40.78
CA LEU A 326 -33.58 8.27 42.22
C LEU A 326 -32.20 7.70 42.56
N VAL A 327 -31.84 6.55 41.99
CA VAL A 327 -30.61 5.84 42.37
C VAL A 327 -29.34 6.61 41.98
N PRO A 328 -29.22 7.18 40.75
CA PRO A 328 -28.04 7.98 40.41
C PRO A 328 -27.89 9.21 41.30
N GLU A 329 -28.99 9.87 41.67
CA GLU A 329 -28.97 11.04 42.53
C GLU A 329 -28.57 10.70 43.98
N ILE A 330 -29.04 9.56 44.51
CA ILE A 330 -28.61 9.03 45.81
C ILE A 330 -27.12 8.70 45.79
N VAL A 331 -26.65 7.98 44.76
CA VAL A 331 -25.23 7.61 44.61
C VAL A 331 -24.35 8.85 44.48
N ARG A 332 -24.79 9.85 43.71
CA ARG A 332 -24.08 11.12 43.54
C ARG A 332 -23.89 11.83 44.88
N ARG A 333 -24.97 11.95 45.67
CA ARG A 333 -24.94 12.58 47.00
C ARG A 333 -24.16 11.76 48.04
N ALA A 334 -24.14 10.44 47.90
CA ALA A 334 -23.38 9.54 48.77
C ALA A 334 -21.89 9.45 48.41
N THR A 335 -21.49 9.93 47.22
CA THR A 335 -20.10 9.86 46.74
C THR A 335 -19.34 11.16 47.04
N HIS A 336 -18.16 11.03 47.64
CA HIS A 336 -17.30 12.16 47.97
C HIS A 336 -16.94 12.98 46.72
N GLY A 337 -17.37 14.25 46.69
CA GLY A 337 -17.18 15.17 45.56
C GLY A 337 -18.37 15.27 44.60
N ASN A 338 -19.50 14.60 44.85
CA ASN A 338 -20.71 14.66 44.01
C ASN A 338 -20.51 14.21 42.54
N VAL A 339 -19.46 13.42 42.27
CA VAL A 339 -19.15 12.87 40.94
C VAL A 339 -19.00 11.35 41.05
N ALA A 340 -19.62 10.62 40.13
CA ALA A 340 -19.49 9.16 40.04
C ALA A 340 -18.02 8.79 39.75
N LYS A 341 -17.44 7.90 40.56
CA LYS A 341 -16.04 7.49 40.42
C LYS A 341 -15.91 6.30 39.47
N TYR A 342 -15.34 6.54 38.30
CA TYR A 342 -15.04 5.49 37.32
C TYR A 342 -13.60 4.96 37.48
N THR A 343 -13.44 3.65 37.26
CA THR A 343 -12.11 3.03 37.17
C THR A 343 -11.35 3.62 35.98
N PRO A 344 -10.00 3.59 35.96
CA PRO A 344 -9.21 4.16 34.86
C PRO A 344 -9.61 3.68 33.45
N LYS A 345 -10.13 2.44 33.35
CA LYS A 345 -10.61 1.85 32.10
C LYS A 345 -11.94 2.43 31.60
N CYS A 346 -12.70 3.10 32.46
CA CYS A 346 -14.05 3.60 32.19
C CYS A 346 -14.17 5.14 32.10
N ARG A 347 -13.05 5.88 32.15
CA ARG A 347 -13.03 7.35 32.20
C ARG A 347 -13.26 8.09 30.87
N GLY A 348 -13.34 7.37 29.74
CA GLY A 348 -13.44 7.97 28.39
C GLY A 348 -14.80 7.79 27.70
N ILE A 349 -15.86 7.54 28.47
CA ILE A 349 -17.20 7.19 27.96
C ILE A 349 -18.25 8.24 28.37
N GLU A 350 -17.81 9.47 28.65
CA GLU A 350 -18.71 10.63 28.84
C GLU A 350 -19.16 11.22 27.51
#